data_AF-A0A1U7CPD4-F1
#
_entry.id   AF-A0A1U7CPD4-F1
#
_cell.length_a   1.000
_cell.length_b   1.000
_cell.length_c   1.000
_cell.angle_alpha   90.00
_cell.angle_beta   90.00
_cell.angle_gamma   90.00
#
_symmetry.space_group_name_H-M   'P 1'
#
loop_
_entity.id
_entity.type
_entity.pdbx_description
1 polymer ?
#
loop_
_entity_poly.entity_id
_entity_poly.type
_entity_poly.pdbx_seq_one_letter_code
_entity_poly.pdbx_strand_id
1 'polypeptide(L)'
;MLAAAMIAPARLAAQDDKPRIGPISLEELNRDVRLRIRKLAEAALNAQRPVQRGLEDELINRGIEQRGEEAAYQQAKLAREVAEIRVNEYEEGIAVLDRATIMGEIRLAENSAARAKAMVDKIEATLQKLQKFEPTQIYEMTTVYNLQQSLRAAQLQIPKYQIELEQAQGKLKSFEAYQKPKRTKELQVEVEKALADELIKKESLEAFNEDLALMKQRAELAKKRKKPNRAPLFSALDEAVALESTLQTQLKESPPADPKERQSWDERLASQTAKLRAALDKAEQLSDDVDFEQLGERVHVLLQDTEAARTPKSEK
;
A
#
# COMPACT_ATOMS: atom_id res chain seq x y z
N MET A 1 -4.72 23.46 34.77
CA MET A 1 -3.74 23.21 35.85
C MET A 1 -3.21 21.79 35.68
N LEU A 2 -2.12 21.62 34.92
CA LEU A 2 -1.37 20.36 34.81
C LEU A 2 0.09 20.71 35.10
N ALA A 3 0.57 20.30 36.28
CA ALA A 3 1.90 20.58 36.77
C ALA A 3 2.90 19.65 36.06
N ALA A 4 3.67 20.19 35.13
CA ALA A 4 4.82 19.51 34.52
C ALA A 4 5.97 19.49 35.53
N ALA A 5 6.20 18.33 36.15
CA ALA A 5 7.39 18.08 36.95
C ALA A 5 8.61 18.00 36.01
N MET A 6 9.34 19.10 35.89
CA MET A 6 10.69 19.10 35.31
C MET A 6 11.63 18.31 36.23
N ILE A 7 11.82 17.03 35.93
CA ILE A 7 12.91 16.24 36.49
C ILE A 7 14.19 16.74 35.83
N ALA A 8 14.92 17.61 36.52
CA ALA A 8 16.26 17.99 36.11
C ALA A 8 17.15 16.73 36.08
N PRO A 9 17.95 16.52 35.04
CA PRO A 9 18.91 15.42 35.03
C PRO A 9 19.87 15.62 36.20
N ALA A 10 20.04 14.56 37.00
CA ALA A 10 21.06 14.52 38.04
C ALA A 10 22.40 14.84 37.39
N ARG A 11 22.93 16.05 37.66
CA ARG A 11 24.30 16.39 37.34
C ARG A 11 25.16 15.37 38.09
N LEU A 12 25.76 14.43 37.36
CA LEU A 12 26.93 13.69 37.87
C LEU A 12 27.88 14.77 38.39
N ALA A 13 28.10 14.78 39.70
CA ALA A 13 29.13 15.59 40.29
C ALA A 13 30.43 15.23 39.57
N ALA A 14 31.04 16.21 38.91
CA ALA A 14 32.38 16.05 38.36
C ALA A 14 33.28 15.68 39.55
N GLN A 15 33.64 14.41 39.63
CA GLN A 15 34.74 13.97 40.49
C GLN A 15 35.94 14.80 40.05
N ASP A 16 36.59 15.47 41.00
CA ASP A 16 37.81 16.23 40.80
C ASP A 16 38.92 15.25 40.39
N ASP A 17 38.91 14.83 39.13
CA ASP A 17 39.90 13.97 38.47
C ASP A 17 41.17 14.80 38.22
N LYS A 18 41.86 15.17 39.30
CA LYS A 18 43.25 15.58 39.17
C LYS A 18 44.03 14.35 38.69
N PRO A 19 44.73 14.42 37.55
CA PRO A 19 45.46 13.28 37.03
C PRO A 19 46.46 12.82 38.08
N ARG A 20 46.30 11.61 38.60
CA ARG A 20 47.31 10.99 39.45
C ARG A 20 48.58 10.83 38.61
N ILE A 21 49.63 11.56 39.00
CA ILE A 21 50.93 11.60 38.30
C ILE A 21 51.77 10.33 38.61
N GLY A 22 51.24 9.36 39.37
CA GLY A 22 51.91 8.10 39.68
C GLY A 22 51.77 7.00 38.61
N PRO A 23 52.60 5.94 38.69
CA PRO A 23 52.47 4.75 37.84
C PRO A 23 51.10 4.12 38.03
N ILE A 24 50.48 3.71 36.92
CA ILE A 24 49.16 3.06 36.92
C ILE A 24 49.27 1.72 37.66
N SER A 25 48.33 1.45 38.56
CA SER A 25 48.22 0.12 39.16
C SER A 25 47.62 -0.89 38.17
N LEU A 26 47.91 -2.18 38.35
CA LEU A 26 47.34 -3.24 37.51
C LEU A 26 45.79 -3.24 37.53
N GLU A 27 45.19 -2.85 38.65
CA GLU A 27 43.73 -2.70 38.79
C GLU A 27 43.19 -1.52 37.96
N GLU A 28 43.83 -0.36 38.05
CA GLU A 28 43.48 0.84 37.26
C GLU A 28 43.67 0.58 35.74
N LEU A 29 44.72 -0.13 35.34
CA LEU A 29 44.94 -0.52 33.93
C LEU A 29 43.80 -1.42 33.42
N ASN A 30 43.46 -2.45 34.18
CA ASN A 30 42.45 -3.42 33.77
C ASN A 30 41.03 -2.85 33.81
N ARG A 31 40.74 -1.96 34.76
CA ARG A 31 39.41 -1.37 34.92
C ARG A 31 39.23 -0.17 34.00
N ASP A 32 40.06 0.85 34.11
CA ASP A 32 39.74 2.14 33.51
C ASP A 32 40.27 2.26 32.08
N VAL A 33 41.53 1.87 31.85
CA VAL A 33 42.14 1.93 30.52
C VAL A 33 41.46 0.98 29.54
N ARG A 34 41.25 -0.29 29.91
CA ARG A 34 40.60 -1.25 29.01
C ARG A 34 39.15 -0.88 28.72
N LEU A 35 38.40 -0.36 29.69
CA LEU A 35 37.04 0.13 29.44
C LEU A 35 37.06 1.32 28.48
N ARG A 36 38.02 2.23 28.61
CA ARG A 36 38.20 3.38 27.71
C ARG A 36 38.53 2.93 26.28
N ILE A 37 39.53 2.06 26.10
CA ILE A 37 39.88 1.45 24.81
C ILE A 37 38.67 0.75 24.19
N ARG A 38 37.96 -0.06 24.98
CA ARG A 38 36.78 -0.80 24.51
C ARG A 38 35.66 0.14 24.05
N LYS A 39 35.36 1.18 24.80
CA LYS A 39 34.33 2.17 24.43
C LYS A 39 34.68 2.86 23.11
N LEU A 40 35.94 3.30 22.95
CA LEU A 40 36.38 3.96 21.72
C LEU A 40 36.41 3.00 20.52
N ALA A 41 36.85 1.76 20.73
CA ALA A 41 36.81 0.73 19.69
C ALA A 41 35.38 0.38 19.28
N GLU A 42 34.47 0.20 20.25
CA GLU A 42 33.04 -0.05 19.98
C GLU A 42 32.39 1.14 19.25
N ALA A 43 32.69 2.38 19.64
CA ALA A 43 32.22 3.57 18.94
C ALA A 43 32.74 3.61 17.49
N ALA A 44 34.04 3.42 17.28
CA ALA A 44 34.66 3.41 15.96
C ALA A 44 34.10 2.30 15.05
N LEU A 45 33.89 1.09 15.59
CA LEU A 45 33.31 -0.05 14.89
C LEU A 45 31.82 0.12 14.61
N ASN A 46 31.04 0.63 15.56
CA ASN A 46 29.61 0.90 15.37
C ASN A 46 29.39 2.01 14.35
N ALA A 47 30.22 3.05 14.38
CA ALA A 47 30.20 4.09 13.37
C ALA A 47 30.65 3.57 11.99
N GLN A 48 31.35 2.41 11.93
CA GLN A 48 31.77 1.74 10.69
C GLN A 48 30.73 0.73 10.20
N ARG A 49 29.79 0.29 11.06
CA ARG A 49 28.64 -0.50 10.62
C ARG A 49 27.89 0.31 9.57
N PRO A 50 27.76 -0.21 8.35
CA PRO A 50 27.32 0.59 7.23
C PRO A 50 25.86 1.00 7.44
N VAL A 51 25.65 2.28 7.69
CA VAL A 51 24.37 2.98 7.42
C VAL A 51 23.87 2.61 6.00
N GLN A 52 24.78 2.28 5.09
CA GLN A 52 24.50 1.79 3.74
C GLN A 52 23.70 0.48 3.71
N ARG A 53 23.93 -0.49 4.60
CA ARG A 53 23.13 -1.74 4.62
C ARG A 53 21.69 -1.47 5.06
N GLY A 54 21.50 -0.60 6.06
CA GLY A 54 20.15 -0.20 6.50
C GLY A 54 19.36 0.50 5.39
N LEU A 55 20.01 1.40 4.64
CA LEU A 55 19.37 2.11 3.52
C LEU A 55 19.09 1.19 2.32
N GLU A 56 19.97 0.24 2.03
CA GLU A 56 19.75 -0.75 0.97
C GLU A 56 18.59 -1.68 1.32
N ASP A 57 18.55 -2.20 2.55
CA ASP A 57 17.46 -3.03 3.04
C ASP A 57 16.12 -2.26 3.05
N GLU A 58 16.15 -0.99 3.48
CA GLU A 58 14.98 -0.11 3.44
C GLU A 58 14.49 0.13 2.00
N LEU A 59 15.39 0.41 1.05
CA LEU A 59 15.03 0.57 -0.37
C LEU A 59 14.47 -0.71 -0.97
N ILE A 60 14.96 -1.88 -0.57
CA ILE A 60 14.42 -3.18 -1.00
C ILE A 60 13.00 -3.33 -0.45
N ASN A 61 12.79 -3.09 0.85
CA ASN A 61 11.46 -3.18 1.47
C ASN A 61 10.47 -2.20 0.82
N ARG A 62 10.88 -0.96 0.60
CA ARG A 62 10.09 0.04 -0.14
C ARG A 62 9.79 -0.39 -1.57
N GLY A 63 10.73 -1.07 -2.24
CA GLY A 63 10.49 -1.65 -3.57
C GLY A 63 9.46 -2.79 -3.56
N ILE A 64 9.39 -3.57 -2.49
CA ILE A 64 8.35 -4.59 -2.29
C ILE A 64 6.99 -3.92 -2.07
N GLU A 65 6.94 -2.90 -1.21
CA GLU A 65 5.74 -2.08 -0.99
C GLU A 65 5.24 -1.44 -2.29
N GLN A 66 6.14 -0.89 -3.11
CA GLN A 66 5.83 -0.32 -4.42
C GLN A 66 5.07 -1.32 -5.30
N ARG A 67 5.57 -2.55 -5.41
CA ARG A 67 4.92 -3.61 -6.19
C ARG A 67 3.55 -3.98 -5.62
N GLY A 68 3.37 -3.87 -4.30
CA GLY A 68 2.08 -4.03 -3.64
C GLY A 68 1.08 -2.95 -4.05
N GLU A 69 1.49 -1.68 -4.04
CA GLU A 69 0.66 -0.55 -4.51
C GLU A 69 0.35 -0.66 -6.02
N GLU A 70 1.33 -1.05 -6.84
CA GLU A 70 1.12 -1.31 -8.27
C GLU A 70 0.08 -2.42 -8.50
N ALA A 71 0.19 -3.53 -7.77
CA ALA A 71 -0.78 -4.61 -7.85
C ALA A 71 -2.18 -4.16 -7.41
N ALA A 72 -2.27 -3.35 -6.34
CA ALA A 72 -3.54 -2.79 -5.88
C ALA A 72 -4.18 -1.87 -6.93
N TYR A 73 -3.39 -1.02 -7.60
CA TYR A 73 -3.86 -0.20 -8.70
C TYR A 73 -4.35 -1.05 -9.89
N GLN A 74 -3.57 -2.04 -10.33
CA GLN A 74 -3.98 -2.93 -11.43
C GLN A 74 -5.25 -3.71 -11.09
N GLN A 75 -5.39 -4.17 -9.85
CA GLN A 75 -6.60 -4.85 -9.39
C GLN A 75 -7.82 -3.93 -9.42
N ALA A 76 -7.68 -2.68 -8.97
CA ALA A 76 -8.77 -1.69 -9.02
C ALA A 76 -9.17 -1.36 -10.47
N LYS A 77 -8.19 -1.21 -11.36
CA LYS A 77 -8.42 -1.00 -12.80
C LYS A 77 -9.18 -2.16 -13.43
N LEU A 78 -8.77 -3.41 -13.14
CA LEU A 78 -9.48 -4.60 -13.63
C LEU A 78 -10.91 -4.66 -13.08
N ALA A 79 -11.13 -4.25 -11.83
CA ALA A 79 -12.47 -4.18 -11.25
C ALA A 79 -13.37 -3.18 -12.01
N ARG A 80 -12.83 -2.01 -12.39
CA ARG A 80 -13.54 -1.05 -13.26
C ARG A 80 -13.87 -1.67 -14.62
N GLU A 81 -12.90 -2.30 -15.27
CA GLU A 81 -13.11 -2.94 -16.59
C GLU A 81 -14.17 -4.04 -16.53
N VAL A 82 -14.17 -4.86 -15.48
CA VAL A 82 -15.21 -5.88 -15.27
C VAL A 82 -16.58 -5.24 -15.06
N ALA A 83 -16.67 -4.13 -14.32
CA ALA A 83 -17.92 -3.41 -14.14
C ALA A 83 -18.45 -2.83 -15.47
N GLU A 84 -17.57 -2.30 -16.32
CA GLU A 84 -17.95 -1.79 -17.66
C GLU A 84 -18.43 -2.92 -18.58
N ILE A 85 -17.74 -4.07 -18.57
CA ILE A 85 -18.18 -5.25 -19.32
C ILE A 85 -19.59 -5.67 -18.90
N ARG A 86 -19.93 -5.61 -17.60
CA ARG A 86 -21.28 -5.96 -17.13
C ARG A 86 -22.35 -5.02 -17.66
N VAL A 87 -22.06 -3.72 -17.78
CA VAL A 87 -22.99 -2.75 -18.41
C VAL A 87 -23.23 -3.16 -19.85
N ASN A 88 -22.16 -3.38 -20.62
CA ASN A 88 -22.27 -3.74 -22.03
C ASN A 88 -22.97 -5.09 -22.25
N GLU A 89 -22.61 -6.12 -21.46
CA GLU A 89 -23.24 -7.44 -21.51
C GLU A 89 -24.75 -7.36 -21.22
N TYR A 90 -25.14 -6.53 -20.25
CA TYR A 90 -26.56 -6.31 -19.98
C TYR A 90 -27.25 -5.59 -21.13
N GLU A 91 -26.69 -4.50 -21.65
CA GLU A 91 -27.34 -3.68 -22.66
C GLU A 91 -27.43 -4.36 -24.03
N GLU A 92 -26.37 -5.04 -24.45
CA GLU A 92 -26.24 -5.66 -25.77
C GLU A 92 -26.70 -7.13 -25.78
N GLY A 93 -26.58 -7.82 -24.65
CA GLY A 93 -26.96 -9.23 -24.51
C GLY A 93 -28.31 -9.41 -23.84
N ILE A 94 -28.33 -9.24 -22.51
CA ILE A 94 -29.47 -9.65 -21.66
C ILE A 94 -30.72 -8.85 -22.02
N ALA A 95 -30.63 -7.52 -22.07
CA ALA A 95 -31.77 -6.66 -22.33
C ALA A 95 -32.34 -6.86 -23.75
N VAL A 96 -31.50 -7.21 -24.73
CA VAL A 96 -31.93 -7.51 -26.10
C VAL A 96 -32.69 -8.84 -26.12
N LEU A 97 -32.20 -9.86 -25.42
CA LEU A 97 -32.87 -11.16 -25.30
C LEU A 97 -34.22 -11.03 -24.58
N ASP A 98 -34.28 -10.28 -23.48
CA ASP A 98 -35.51 -10.02 -22.73
C ASP A 98 -36.55 -9.34 -23.62
N ARG A 99 -36.13 -8.28 -24.34
CA ARG A 99 -36.99 -7.58 -25.30
C ARG A 99 -37.50 -8.51 -26.40
N ALA A 100 -36.62 -9.33 -26.97
CA ALA A 100 -36.99 -10.28 -28.02
C ALA A 100 -38.01 -11.32 -27.51
N THR A 101 -37.84 -11.78 -26.27
CA THR A 101 -38.77 -12.70 -25.61
C THR A 101 -40.16 -12.06 -25.46
N ILE A 102 -40.23 -10.84 -24.93
CA ILE A 102 -41.50 -10.09 -24.80
C ILE A 102 -42.14 -9.84 -26.18
N MET A 103 -41.35 -9.50 -27.20
CA MET A 103 -41.85 -9.36 -28.57
C MET A 103 -42.39 -10.68 -29.13
N GLY A 104 -41.79 -11.81 -28.79
CA GLY A 104 -42.31 -13.14 -29.10
C GLY A 104 -43.68 -13.40 -28.48
N GLU A 105 -43.85 -13.06 -27.19
CA GLU A 105 -45.14 -13.14 -26.50
C GLU A 105 -46.21 -12.29 -27.19
N ILE A 106 -45.88 -11.04 -27.56
CA ILE A 106 -46.78 -10.14 -28.29
C ILE A 106 -47.22 -10.78 -29.61
N ARG A 107 -46.28 -11.27 -30.42
CA ARG A 107 -46.60 -11.91 -31.72
C ARG A 107 -47.48 -13.14 -31.55
N LEU A 108 -47.28 -13.94 -30.50
CA LEU A 108 -48.12 -15.10 -30.21
C LEU A 108 -49.55 -14.69 -29.82
N ALA A 109 -49.69 -13.65 -29.00
CA ALA A 109 -50.98 -13.10 -28.61
C ALA A 109 -51.73 -12.48 -29.80
N GLU A 110 -51.05 -11.69 -30.64
CA GLU A 110 -51.60 -11.12 -31.89
C GLU A 110 -52.11 -12.22 -32.83
N ASN A 111 -51.30 -13.25 -33.06
CA ASN A 111 -51.69 -14.38 -33.90
C ASN A 111 -52.89 -15.14 -33.34
N SER A 112 -52.96 -15.32 -32.02
CA SER A 112 -54.10 -15.98 -31.36
C SER A 112 -55.38 -15.16 -31.50
N ALA A 113 -55.30 -13.85 -31.28
CA ALA A 113 -56.42 -12.93 -31.47
C ALA A 113 -56.90 -12.90 -32.92
N ALA A 114 -55.97 -12.88 -33.89
CA ALA A 114 -56.30 -12.91 -35.32
C ALA A 114 -57.00 -14.21 -35.72
N ARG A 115 -56.52 -15.37 -35.24
CA ARG A 115 -57.17 -16.67 -35.49
C ARG A 115 -58.57 -16.74 -34.89
N ALA A 116 -58.77 -16.23 -33.67
CA ALA A 116 -60.08 -16.20 -33.03
C ALA A 116 -61.08 -15.36 -33.83
N LYS A 117 -60.68 -14.18 -34.30
CA LYS A 117 -61.49 -13.32 -35.19
C LYS A 117 -61.85 -14.03 -36.49
N ALA A 118 -60.86 -14.59 -37.19
CA ALA A 118 -61.09 -15.31 -38.45
C ALA A 118 -62.05 -16.51 -38.26
N MET A 119 -62.01 -17.18 -37.11
CA MET A 119 -62.94 -18.26 -36.78
C MET A 119 -64.37 -17.74 -36.59
N VAL A 120 -64.55 -16.62 -35.88
CA VAL A 120 -65.84 -15.95 -35.73
C VAL A 120 -66.40 -15.57 -37.11
N ASP A 121 -65.62 -14.88 -37.95
CA ASP A 121 -66.03 -14.46 -39.30
C ASP A 121 -66.49 -15.67 -40.14
N LYS A 122 -65.75 -16.79 -40.07
CA LYS A 122 -66.09 -18.03 -40.77
C LYS A 122 -67.41 -18.64 -40.29
N ILE A 123 -67.64 -18.70 -38.97
CA ILE A 123 -68.88 -19.24 -38.41
C ILE A 123 -70.06 -18.33 -38.77
N GLU A 124 -69.91 -17.02 -38.64
CA GLU A 124 -70.94 -16.04 -38.99
C GLU A 124 -71.33 -16.11 -40.46
N ALA A 125 -70.35 -16.16 -41.37
CA ALA A 125 -70.59 -16.33 -42.80
C ALA A 125 -71.32 -17.65 -43.11
N THR A 126 -71.06 -18.72 -42.34
CA THR A 126 -71.74 -20.00 -42.49
C THR A 126 -73.19 -19.93 -41.99
N LEU A 127 -73.41 -19.32 -40.82
CA LEU A 127 -74.75 -19.10 -40.27
C LEU A 127 -75.61 -18.22 -41.20
N GLN A 128 -75.06 -17.15 -41.77
CA GLN A 128 -75.76 -16.30 -42.74
C GLN A 128 -76.18 -17.07 -44.01
N LYS A 129 -75.37 -18.02 -44.48
CA LYS A 129 -75.74 -18.88 -45.61
C LYS A 129 -76.88 -19.82 -45.25
N LEU A 130 -76.85 -20.40 -44.05
CA LEU A 130 -77.89 -21.31 -43.57
C LEU A 130 -79.22 -20.58 -43.28
N GLN A 131 -79.18 -19.34 -42.80
CA GLN A 131 -80.39 -18.52 -42.56
C GLN A 131 -81.22 -18.24 -43.81
N LYS A 132 -80.64 -18.38 -45.01
CA LYS A 132 -81.37 -18.24 -46.28
C LYS A 132 -82.30 -19.43 -46.57
N PHE A 133 -82.19 -20.51 -45.80
CA PHE A 133 -83.01 -21.70 -45.92
C PHE A 133 -83.73 -21.93 -44.59
N GLU A 134 -85.04 -22.16 -44.63
CA GLU A 134 -85.75 -22.62 -43.43
C GLU A 134 -85.37 -24.07 -43.16
N PRO A 135 -84.79 -24.40 -41.98
CA PRO A 135 -84.46 -25.77 -41.65
C PRO A 135 -85.76 -26.57 -41.54
N THR A 136 -85.94 -27.53 -42.45
CA THR A 136 -87.12 -28.39 -42.51
C THR A 136 -86.89 -29.71 -41.78
N GLN A 137 -85.63 -30.08 -41.57
CA GLN A 137 -85.23 -31.35 -40.97
C GLN A 137 -84.55 -31.15 -39.61
N ILE A 138 -84.78 -32.07 -38.67
CA ILE A 138 -84.27 -31.98 -37.28
C ILE A 138 -82.73 -31.84 -37.25
N TYR A 139 -82.00 -32.50 -38.16
CA TYR A 139 -80.54 -32.39 -38.19
C TYR A 139 -80.06 -31.01 -38.64
N GLU A 140 -80.84 -30.28 -39.45
CA GLU A 140 -80.50 -28.92 -39.87
C GLU A 140 -80.64 -27.96 -38.68
N MET A 141 -81.70 -28.14 -37.89
CA MET A 141 -81.90 -27.39 -36.64
C MET A 141 -80.76 -27.63 -35.64
N THR A 142 -80.33 -28.88 -35.45
CA THR A 142 -79.22 -29.18 -34.52
C THR A 142 -77.89 -28.63 -35.04
N THR A 143 -77.67 -28.63 -36.36
CA THR A 143 -76.47 -28.04 -36.96
C THR A 143 -76.40 -26.52 -36.72
N VAL A 144 -77.51 -25.81 -36.94
CA VAL A 144 -77.60 -24.36 -36.66
C VAL A 144 -77.36 -24.08 -35.18
N TYR A 145 -77.97 -24.85 -34.28
CA TYR A 145 -77.76 -24.71 -32.83
C TYR A 145 -76.29 -24.92 -32.44
N ASN A 146 -75.64 -25.97 -32.96
CA ASN A 146 -74.23 -26.26 -32.68
C ASN A 146 -73.29 -25.15 -33.20
N LEU A 147 -73.59 -24.59 -34.37
CA LEU A 147 -72.85 -23.44 -34.91
C LEU A 147 -73.05 -22.18 -34.07
N GLN A 148 -74.27 -21.92 -33.56
CA GLN A 148 -74.52 -20.81 -32.64
C GLN A 148 -73.76 -20.96 -31.32
N GLN A 149 -73.70 -22.16 -30.76
CA GLN A 149 -72.89 -22.42 -29.56
C GLN A 149 -71.40 -22.25 -29.84
N SER A 150 -70.93 -22.73 -30.99
CA SER A 150 -69.54 -22.55 -31.43
C SER A 150 -69.19 -21.08 -31.66
N LEU A 151 -70.13 -20.29 -32.20
CA LEU A 151 -69.97 -18.85 -32.36
C LEU A 151 -69.79 -18.15 -31.02
N ARG A 152 -70.69 -18.42 -30.05
CA ARG A 152 -70.59 -17.85 -28.70
C ARG A 152 -69.26 -18.21 -28.04
N ALA A 153 -68.84 -19.47 -28.14
CA ALA A 153 -67.57 -19.93 -27.61
C ALA A 153 -66.37 -19.22 -28.27
N ALA A 154 -66.39 -19.06 -29.60
CA ALA A 154 -65.33 -18.36 -30.35
C ALA A 154 -65.30 -16.85 -30.03
N GLN A 155 -66.46 -16.21 -29.90
CA GLN A 155 -66.57 -14.80 -29.50
C GLN A 155 -65.98 -14.54 -28.12
N LEU A 156 -66.11 -15.49 -27.17
CA LEU A 156 -65.48 -15.39 -25.85
C LEU A 156 -63.95 -15.49 -25.88
N GLN A 157 -63.36 -16.10 -26.91
CA GLN A 157 -61.90 -16.18 -27.04
C GLN A 157 -61.27 -14.85 -27.48
N ILE A 158 -61.99 -14.01 -28.22
CA ILE A 158 -61.48 -12.71 -28.68
C ILE A 158 -61.06 -11.80 -27.50
N PRO A 159 -61.92 -11.48 -26.51
CA PRO A 159 -61.55 -10.61 -25.40
C PRO A 159 -60.44 -11.24 -24.55
N LYS A 160 -60.42 -12.58 -24.41
CA LYS A 160 -59.33 -13.28 -23.72
C LYS A 160 -57.98 -13.00 -24.39
N TYR A 161 -57.86 -13.23 -25.70
CA TYR A 161 -56.60 -12.98 -26.41
C TYR A 161 -56.25 -11.50 -26.51
N GLN A 162 -57.23 -10.60 -26.51
CA GLN A 162 -56.99 -9.16 -26.42
C GLN A 162 -56.38 -8.76 -25.07
N ILE A 163 -56.86 -9.32 -23.97
CA ILE A 163 -56.27 -9.10 -22.64
C ILE A 163 -54.84 -9.66 -22.60
N GLU A 164 -54.59 -10.84 -23.15
CA GLU A 164 -53.23 -11.41 -23.24
C GLU A 164 -52.29 -10.49 -24.05
N LEU A 165 -52.77 -9.93 -25.17
CA LEU A 165 -52.02 -8.95 -25.96
C LEU A 165 -51.73 -7.68 -25.18
N GLU A 166 -52.75 -7.11 -24.51
CA GLU A 166 -52.59 -5.91 -23.69
C GLU A 166 -51.58 -6.13 -22.55
N GLN A 167 -51.63 -7.29 -21.89
CA GLN A 167 -50.67 -7.68 -20.86
C GLN A 167 -49.25 -7.76 -21.43
N ALA A 168 -49.04 -8.41 -22.59
CA ALA A 168 -47.73 -8.51 -23.22
C ALA A 168 -47.19 -7.14 -23.64
N GLN A 169 -48.03 -6.26 -24.18
CA GLN A 169 -47.68 -4.87 -24.48
C GLN A 169 -47.36 -4.06 -23.22
N GLY A 170 -48.11 -4.27 -22.14
CA GLY A 170 -47.86 -3.67 -20.83
C GLY A 170 -46.50 -4.09 -20.26
N LYS A 171 -46.13 -5.38 -20.38
CA LYS A 171 -44.80 -5.87 -20.02
C LYS A 171 -43.71 -5.16 -20.81
N LEU A 172 -43.86 -5.01 -22.13
CA LEU A 172 -42.88 -4.30 -22.96
C LEU A 172 -42.70 -2.85 -22.51
N LYS A 173 -43.80 -2.13 -22.27
CA LYS A 173 -43.76 -0.75 -21.78
C LYS A 173 -43.07 -0.67 -20.41
N SER A 174 -43.39 -1.57 -19.49
CA SER A 174 -42.75 -1.62 -18.17
C SER A 174 -41.25 -1.91 -18.27
N PHE A 175 -40.87 -2.83 -19.17
CA PHE A 175 -39.48 -3.19 -19.41
C PHE A 175 -38.68 -2.01 -19.96
N GLU A 176 -39.17 -1.37 -21.03
CA GLU A 176 -38.48 -0.26 -21.70
C GLU A 176 -38.44 1.00 -20.83
N ALA A 177 -39.53 1.36 -20.15
CA ALA A 177 -39.62 2.59 -19.38
C ALA A 177 -38.98 2.50 -17.99
N TYR A 178 -38.94 1.31 -17.38
CA TYR A 178 -38.51 1.17 -15.98
C TYR A 178 -37.42 0.13 -15.79
N GLN A 179 -37.63 -1.13 -16.21
CA GLN A 179 -36.72 -2.21 -15.80
C GLN A 179 -35.33 -2.05 -16.42
N LYS A 180 -35.26 -1.84 -17.74
CA LYS A 180 -34.01 -1.59 -18.46
C LYS A 180 -33.25 -0.38 -17.91
N PRO A 181 -33.81 0.85 -17.87
CA PRO A 181 -33.07 2.02 -17.40
C PRO A 181 -32.71 1.93 -15.92
N LYS A 182 -33.55 1.30 -15.08
CA LYS A 182 -33.21 1.06 -13.67
C LYS A 182 -31.96 0.18 -13.56
N ARG A 183 -31.94 -0.95 -14.25
CA ARG A 183 -30.83 -1.90 -14.18
C ARG A 183 -29.55 -1.34 -14.79
N THR A 184 -29.64 -0.63 -15.92
CA THR A 184 -28.50 0.10 -16.50
C THR A 184 -27.92 1.09 -15.48
N LYS A 185 -28.76 1.90 -14.81
CA LYS A 185 -28.28 2.85 -13.80
C LYS A 185 -27.62 2.17 -12.60
N GLU A 186 -28.18 1.06 -12.13
CA GLU A 186 -27.56 0.28 -11.05
C GLU A 186 -26.15 -0.18 -11.42
N LEU A 187 -25.96 -0.71 -12.64
CA LEU A 187 -24.64 -1.14 -13.14
C LEU A 187 -23.70 0.04 -13.38
N GLN A 188 -24.19 1.17 -13.88
CA GLN A 188 -23.38 2.39 -14.04
C GLN A 188 -22.87 2.92 -12.70
N VAL A 189 -23.68 2.87 -11.65
CA VAL A 189 -23.24 3.23 -10.29
C VAL A 189 -22.13 2.31 -9.79
N GLU A 190 -22.12 1.03 -10.18
CA GLU A 190 -20.99 0.13 -9.87
C GLU A 190 -19.71 0.53 -10.62
N VAL A 191 -19.82 0.95 -11.89
CA VAL A 191 -18.68 1.48 -12.67
C VAL A 191 -18.11 2.74 -12.03
N GLU A 192 -18.97 3.70 -11.64
CA GLU A 192 -18.54 4.95 -11.01
C GLU A 192 -17.79 4.68 -9.68
N LYS A 193 -18.28 3.74 -8.88
CA LYS A 193 -17.59 3.32 -7.64
C LYS A 193 -16.24 2.69 -7.93
N ALA A 194 -16.16 1.77 -8.89
CA ALA A 194 -14.91 1.13 -9.27
C ALA A 194 -13.90 2.13 -9.86
N LEU A 195 -14.37 3.14 -10.60
CA LEU A 195 -13.54 4.23 -11.11
C LEU A 195 -13.01 5.12 -9.97
N ALA A 196 -13.86 5.47 -9.00
CA ALA A 196 -13.41 6.22 -7.83
C ALA A 196 -12.33 5.45 -7.04
N ASP A 197 -12.53 4.15 -6.84
CA ASP A 197 -11.53 3.29 -6.19
C ASP A 197 -10.22 3.21 -7.00
N GLU A 198 -10.29 3.10 -8.34
CA GLU A 198 -9.11 3.14 -9.22
C GLU A 198 -8.33 4.44 -9.04
N LEU A 199 -9.01 5.59 -9.03
CA LEU A 199 -8.37 6.90 -8.85
C LEU A 199 -7.66 7.02 -7.51
N ILE A 200 -8.30 6.59 -6.41
CA ILE A 200 -7.68 6.60 -5.08
C ILE A 200 -6.41 5.75 -5.06
N LYS A 201 -6.44 4.56 -5.69
CA LYS A 201 -5.26 3.68 -5.76
C LYS A 201 -4.17 4.24 -6.66
N LYS A 202 -4.54 4.94 -7.73
CA LYS A 202 -3.58 5.63 -8.60
C LYS A 202 -2.87 6.76 -7.86
N GLU A 203 -3.60 7.60 -7.14
CA GLU A 203 -3.04 8.69 -6.33
C GLU A 203 -2.11 8.15 -5.23
N SER A 204 -2.50 7.06 -4.56
CA SER A 204 -1.65 6.35 -3.58
C SER A 204 -0.32 5.90 -4.20
N LEU A 205 -0.38 5.27 -5.37
CA LEU A 205 0.81 4.81 -6.10
C LEU A 205 1.70 5.98 -6.54
N GLU A 206 1.11 7.07 -7.04
CA GLU A 206 1.86 8.26 -7.44
C GLU A 206 2.58 8.92 -6.25
N ALA A 207 1.89 9.12 -5.13
CA ALA A 207 2.49 9.63 -3.90
C ALA A 207 3.62 8.72 -3.39
N PHE A 208 3.40 7.40 -3.42
CA PHE A 208 4.44 6.43 -3.03
C PHE A 208 5.67 6.51 -3.95
N ASN A 209 5.46 6.68 -5.25
CA ASN A 209 6.55 6.83 -6.22
C ASN A 209 7.35 8.12 -6.00
N GLU A 210 6.69 9.23 -5.66
CA GLU A 210 7.37 10.49 -5.28
C GLU A 210 8.25 10.28 -4.03
N ASP A 211 7.72 9.66 -2.98
CA ASP A 211 8.45 9.36 -1.76
C ASP A 211 9.65 8.43 -2.01
N LEU A 212 9.46 7.38 -2.81
CA LEU A 212 10.52 6.46 -3.20
C LEU A 212 11.62 7.17 -4.00
N ALA A 213 11.26 8.10 -4.89
CA ALA A 213 12.22 8.88 -5.66
C ALA A 213 13.08 9.77 -4.76
N LEU A 214 12.46 10.45 -3.78
CA LEU A 214 13.17 11.24 -2.78
C LEU A 214 14.12 10.37 -1.93
N MET A 215 13.68 9.18 -1.51
CA MET A 215 14.53 8.24 -0.78
C MET A 215 15.72 7.76 -1.62
N LYS A 216 15.51 7.42 -2.89
CA LYS A 216 16.59 7.03 -3.82
C LYS A 216 17.60 8.18 -3.99
N GLN A 217 17.12 9.41 -4.15
CA GLN A 217 17.99 10.59 -4.24
C GLN A 217 18.82 10.77 -2.95
N ARG A 218 18.21 10.61 -1.78
CA ARG A 218 18.91 10.65 -0.48
C ARG A 218 19.96 9.55 -0.37
N ALA A 219 19.65 8.33 -0.80
CA ALA A 219 20.60 7.22 -0.79
C ALA A 219 21.80 7.49 -1.73
N GLU A 220 21.56 8.04 -2.93
CA GLU A 220 22.63 8.43 -3.86
C GLU A 220 23.50 9.57 -3.29
N LEU A 221 22.90 10.57 -2.66
CA LEU A 221 23.65 11.61 -1.95
C LEU A 221 24.49 11.03 -0.81
N ALA A 222 23.95 10.05 -0.07
CA ALA A 222 24.69 9.35 0.99
C ALA A 222 25.87 8.52 0.45
N LYS A 223 25.73 7.90 -0.73
CA LYS A 223 26.84 7.17 -1.39
C LYS A 223 27.98 8.10 -1.83
N LYS A 224 27.64 9.31 -2.29
CA LYS A 224 28.62 10.31 -2.74
C LYS A 224 29.41 10.96 -1.61
N ARG A 225 28.97 10.83 -0.35
CA ARG A 225 29.68 11.40 0.79
C ARG A 225 31.02 10.71 0.99
N LYS A 226 32.04 11.53 1.22
CA LYS A 226 33.39 11.05 1.52
C LYS A 226 33.33 10.38 2.89
N LYS A 227 33.66 9.09 2.96
CA LYS A 227 33.77 8.40 4.25
C LYS A 227 34.81 9.16 5.10
N PRO A 228 34.50 9.51 6.36
CA PRO A 228 35.46 10.20 7.22
C PRO A 228 36.74 9.37 7.30
N ASN A 229 37.90 10.03 7.22
CA ASN A 229 39.17 9.34 7.25
C ASN A 229 39.47 8.88 8.68
N ARG A 230 39.10 7.63 9.00
CA ARG A 230 39.30 7.04 10.33
C ARG A 230 40.61 6.29 10.51
N ALA A 231 41.44 6.22 9.46
CA ALA A 231 42.74 5.56 9.57
C ALA A 231 43.60 6.10 10.73
N PRO A 232 43.63 7.42 11.02
CA PRO A 232 44.36 7.96 12.17
C PRO A 232 43.80 7.48 13.52
N LEU A 233 42.48 7.38 13.66
CA LEU A 233 41.82 6.89 14.87
C LEU A 233 42.18 5.43 15.15
N PHE A 234 42.07 4.57 14.13
CA PHE A 234 42.44 3.16 14.27
C PHE A 234 43.93 2.99 14.58
N SER A 235 44.80 3.77 13.93
CA SER A 235 46.24 3.76 14.24
C SER A 235 46.53 4.17 15.68
N ALA A 236 45.81 5.15 16.24
CA ALA A 236 45.98 5.57 17.63
C ALA A 236 45.46 4.52 18.62
N LEU A 237 44.35 3.84 18.30
CA LEU A 237 43.83 2.72 19.09
C LEU A 237 44.77 1.52 19.07
N ASP A 238 45.35 1.18 17.92
CA ASP A 238 46.35 0.11 17.81
C ASP A 238 47.59 0.42 18.66
N GLU A 239 48.06 1.67 18.64
CA GLU A 239 49.15 2.13 19.50
C GLU A 239 48.79 2.01 21.00
N ALA A 240 47.59 2.42 21.39
CA ALA A 240 47.12 2.32 22.77
C ALA A 240 47.00 0.86 23.25
N VAL A 241 46.50 -0.05 22.40
CA VAL A 241 46.43 -1.49 22.69
C VAL A 241 47.83 -2.10 22.82
N ALA A 242 48.76 -1.74 21.93
CA ALA A 242 50.14 -2.20 22.01
C ALA A 242 50.80 -1.74 23.32
N LEU A 243 50.64 -0.47 23.69
CA LEU A 243 51.18 0.09 24.94
C LEU A 243 50.55 -0.56 26.18
N GLU A 244 49.23 -0.80 26.19
CA GLU A 244 48.54 -1.50 27.27
C GLU A 244 49.10 -2.92 27.46
N SER A 245 49.33 -3.66 26.38
CA SER A 245 49.89 -5.02 26.45
C SER A 245 51.33 -5.03 27.00
N THR A 246 52.15 -4.04 26.63
CA THR A 246 53.52 -3.90 27.16
C THR A 246 53.52 -3.52 28.65
N LEU A 247 52.63 -2.62 29.08
CA LEU A 247 52.47 -2.26 30.49
C LEU A 247 51.95 -3.45 31.30
N GLN A 248 51.01 -4.22 30.75
CA GLN A 248 50.46 -5.39 31.43
C GLN A 248 51.51 -6.49 31.65
N THR A 249 52.42 -6.69 30.69
CA THR A 249 53.53 -7.64 30.84
C THR A 249 54.53 -7.15 31.87
N GLN A 250 54.93 -5.88 31.82
CA GLN A 250 55.86 -5.30 32.80
C GLN A 250 55.30 -5.25 34.22
N LEU A 251 54.01 -4.95 34.41
CA LEU A 251 53.37 -4.95 35.73
C LEU A 251 53.19 -6.36 36.34
N LYS A 252 53.26 -7.42 35.52
CA LYS A 252 53.28 -8.81 36.00
C LYS A 252 54.67 -9.26 36.41
N GLU A 253 55.71 -8.63 35.87
CA GLU A 253 57.09 -8.83 36.33
C GLU A 253 57.26 -8.16 37.70
N SER A 254 57.86 -8.87 38.65
CA SER A 254 58.09 -8.32 39.99
C SER A 254 59.12 -7.18 39.92
N PRO A 255 58.94 -6.09 40.69
CA PRO A 255 59.88 -4.99 40.67
C PRO A 255 61.29 -5.46 41.08
N PRO A 256 62.36 -4.93 40.46
CA PRO A 256 63.73 -5.28 40.81
C PRO A 256 64.02 -5.04 42.30
N ALA A 257 64.80 -5.93 42.91
CA ALA A 257 65.17 -5.83 44.32
C ALA A 257 66.19 -4.71 44.59
N ASP A 258 67.02 -4.36 43.60
CA ASP A 258 67.96 -3.25 43.70
C ASP A 258 67.22 -1.90 43.63
N PRO A 259 67.38 -1.01 44.62
CA PRO A 259 66.76 0.32 44.62
C PRO A 259 67.03 1.15 43.35
N LYS A 260 68.22 1.01 42.75
CA LYS A 260 68.58 1.76 41.53
C LYS A 260 67.87 1.21 40.30
N GLU A 261 67.81 -0.12 40.18
CA GLU A 261 67.06 -0.77 39.09
C GLU A 261 65.57 -0.51 39.23
N ARG A 262 65.06 -0.50 40.46
CA ARG A 262 63.68 -0.15 40.78
C ARG A 262 63.31 1.28 40.36
N GLN A 263 64.17 2.26 40.64
CA GLN A 263 63.98 3.63 40.15
C GLN A 263 63.88 3.68 38.61
N SER A 264 64.79 2.99 37.92
CA SER A 264 64.77 2.94 36.45
C SER A 264 63.53 2.20 35.89
N TRP A 265 62.99 1.23 36.63
CA TRP A 265 61.78 0.50 36.29
C TRP A 265 60.53 1.36 36.49
N ASP A 266 60.44 2.07 37.62
CA ASP A 266 59.37 3.03 37.91
C ASP A 266 59.33 4.16 36.86
N GLU A 267 60.50 4.68 36.45
CA GLU A 267 60.61 5.68 35.38
C GLU A 267 60.12 5.16 34.02
N ARG A 268 60.45 3.91 33.66
CA ARG A 268 59.98 3.27 32.43
C ARG A 268 58.46 3.06 32.44
N LEU A 269 57.91 2.57 33.55
CA LEU A 269 56.47 2.42 33.71
C LEU A 269 55.73 3.76 33.66
N ALA A 270 56.28 4.79 34.31
CA ALA A 270 55.72 6.13 34.27
C ALA A 270 55.75 6.69 32.83
N SER A 271 56.84 6.50 32.10
CA SER A 271 56.97 6.91 30.69
C SER A 271 55.96 6.18 29.78
N GLN A 272 55.83 4.87 29.90
CA GLN A 272 54.86 4.09 29.11
C GLN A 272 53.42 4.42 29.49
N THR A 273 53.15 4.63 30.78
CA THR A 273 51.85 5.11 31.30
C THR A 273 51.49 6.46 30.69
N ALA A 274 52.43 7.40 30.64
CA ALA A 274 52.21 8.71 30.03
C ALA A 274 51.95 8.59 28.52
N LYS A 275 52.70 7.73 27.81
CA LYS A 275 52.48 7.46 26.37
C LYS A 275 51.10 6.84 26.11
N LEU A 276 50.68 5.89 26.94
CA LEU A 276 49.37 5.25 26.84
C LEU A 276 48.25 6.28 27.05
N ARG A 277 48.34 7.13 28.08
CA ARG A 277 47.37 8.21 28.32
C ARG A 277 47.31 9.17 27.12
N ALA A 278 48.46 9.60 26.62
CA ALA A 278 48.52 10.48 25.45
C ALA A 278 47.93 9.83 24.18
N ALA A 279 48.16 8.52 23.96
CA ALA A 279 47.57 7.78 22.84
C ALA A 279 46.04 7.67 22.97
N LEU A 280 45.52 7.45 24.18
CA LEU A 280 44.08 7.44 24.45
C LEU A 280 43.45 8.82 24.27
N ASP A 281 44.07 9.87 24.80
CA ASP A 281 43.58 11.24 24.66
C ASP A 281 43.57 11.66 23.18
N LYS A 282 44.60 11.27 22.42
CA LYS A 282 44.63 11.45 20.96
C LYS A 282 43.53 10.66 20.25
N ALA A 283 43.29 9.41 20.64
CA ALA A 283 42.21 8.60 20.07
C ALA A 283 40.83 9.20 20.38
N GLU A 284 40.64 9.77 21.57
CA GLU A 284 39.42 10.51 21.93
C GLU A 284 39.24 11.77 21.09
N GLN A 285 40.28 12.61 20.98
CA GLN A 285 40.23 13.79 20.13
C GLN A 285 39.87 13.44 18.68
N LEU A 286 40.49 12.39 18.13
CA LEU A 286 40.20 11.93 16.78
C LEU A 286 38.78 11.32 16.66
N SER A 287 38.26 10.72 17.73
CA SER A 287 36.87 10.25 17.77
C SER A 287 35.90 11.42 17.76
N ASP A 288 36.15 12.44 18.60
CA ASP A 288 35.35 13.65 18.68
C ASP A 288 35.37 14.42 17.36
N ASP A 289 36.53 14.55 16.71
CA ASP A 289 36.66 15.18 15.39
C ASP A 289 35.79 14.47 14.34
N VAL A 290 35.81 13.13 14.34
CA VAL A 290 34.96 12.33 13.45
C VAL A 290 33.47 12.54 13.76
N ASP A 291 33.09 12.60 15.03
CA ASP A 291 31.70 12.83 15.44
C ASP A 291 31.24 14.25 15.09
N PHE A 292 32.10 15.26 15.24
CA PHE A 292 31.84 16.64 14.83
C PHE A 292 31.71 16.80 13.32
N GLU A 293 32.58 16.15 12.53
CA GLU A 293 32.45 16.11 11.07
C GLU A 293 31.09 15.51 10.67
N GLN A 294 30.71 14.39 11.29
CA GLN A 294 29.42 13.76 11.03
C GLN A 294 28.22 14.64 11.44
N LEU A 295 28.31 15.33 12.57
CA LEU A 295 27.27 16.28 13.00
C LEU A 295 27.15 17.45 12.03
N GLY A 296 28.27 18.03 11.58
CA GLY A 296 28.29 19.08 10.57
C GLY A 296 27.62 18.65 9.27
N GLU A 297 27.89 17.43 8.81
CA GLU A 297 27.21 16.86 7.66
C GLU A 297 25.71 16.69 7.88
N ARG A 298 25.28 16.19 9.04
CA ARG A 298 23.84 15.99 9.34
C ARG A 298 23.08 17.32 9.40
N VAL A 299 23.69 18.35 10.00
CA VAL A 299 23.10 19.70 10.03
C VAL A 299 22.98 20.27 8.62
N HIS A 300 24.00 20.10 7.77
CA HIS A 300 23.95 20.57 6.39
C HIS A 300 22.81 19.93 5.59
N VAL A 301 22.55 18.65 5.81
CA VAL A 301 21.45 17.91 5.15
C VAL A 301 20.08 18.40 5.60
N LEU A 302 19.91 18.57 6.92
CA LEU A 302 18.66 19.09 7.46
C LEU A 302 18.35 20.50 6.92
N LEU A 303 19.38 21.33 6.74
CA LEU A 303 19.22 22.65 6.12
C LEU A 303 18.76 22.54 4.66
N GLN A 304 19.40 21.68 3.85
CA GLN A 304 18.98 21.44 2.47
C GLN A 304 17.54 20.91 2.37
N ASP A 305 17.14 19.98 3.24
CA ASP A 305 15.76 19.47 3.30
C ASP A 305 14.77 20.59 3.66
N THR A 306 15.12 21.48 4.61
CA THR A 306 14.25 22.61 4.96
C THR A 306 14.15 23.67 3.86
N GLU A 307 15.19 23.87 3.07
CA GLU A 307 15.17 24.78 1.92
C GLU A 307 14.32 24.21 0.78
N ALA A 308 14.45 22.92 0.48
CA ALA A 308 13.62 22.23 -0.52
C ALA A 308 12.13 22.19 -0.15
N ALA A 309 11.81 22.09 1.15
CA ALA A 309 10.43 22.16 1.63
C ALA A 309 9.84 23.58 1.58
N ARG A 310 10.69 24.62 1.58
CA ARG A 310 10.27 26.04 1.56
C ARG A 310 10.06 26.60 0.16
N THR A 311 10.53 25.96 -0.89
CA THR A 311 10.18 26.34 -2.26
C THR A 311 8.78 25.82 -2.58
N PRO A 312 7.72 26.66 -2.55
CA PRO A 312 6.38 26.19 -2.92
C PRO A 312 6.45 25.67 -4.36
N LYS A 313 6.01 24.42 -4.58
CA LYS A 313 5.72 23.91 -5.92
C LYS A 313 4.74 24.92 -6.52
N SER A 314 5.20 25.76 -7.44
CA SER A 314 4.33 26.72 -8.13
C SER A 314 3.27 25.91 -8.85
N GLU A 315 2.03 25.99 -8.36
CA GLU A 315 0.86 25.34 -8.97
C GLU A 315 0.85 25.67 -10.47
N LYS A 316 0.89 24.61 -11.29
CA LYS A 316 0.59 24.63 -12.71
C LYS A 316 -0.58 23.71 -12.94
#